data_AF-A0A2H9MUL5-F1
#
_entry.id   AF-A0A2H9MUL5-F1
#
_cell.length_a   1.000
_cell.length_b   1.000
_cell.length_c   1.000
_cell.angle_alpha   90.00
_cell.angle_beta   90.00
_cell.angle_gamma   90.00
#
_symmetry.space_group_name_H-M   'P 1'
#
loop_
_entity.id
_entity.type
_entity.pdbx_description
1 polymer ?
#
loop_
_entity_poly.entity_id
_entity_poly.type
_entity_poly.pdbx_seq_one_letter_code
_entity_poly.pdbx_strand_id
1 'polypeptide(L)'
;SEMKSILDFTAYESRSINQIIKECNIAHTSAYRKVKWLLDNNLLVTDIFVINQDGKKSSLVRSIFKSITIKYSSVEMIVEIEQNIDVLEKTTRRMFSLD
;
A
#
# COMPACT_ATOMS: atom_id res chain seq x y z
N SER A 1 7.54 -0.25 -13.36
CA SER A 1 8.55 0.18 -12.37
C SER A 1 8.36 -0.65 -11.10
N GLU A 2 9.40 -0.87 -10.30
CA GLU A 2 9.32 -1.68 -9.06
C GLU A 2 8.21 -1.18 -8.11
N MET A 3 8.03 0.14 -7.99
CA MET A 3 6.97 0.71 -7.13
C MET A 3 5.56 0.36 -7.61
N LYS A 4 5.32 0.32 -8.93
CA LYS A 4 4.05 -0.14 -9.47
C LYS A 4 3.81 -1.61 -9.13
N SER A 5 4.84 -2.46 -9.27
CA SER A 5 4.75 -3.88 -8.93
C SER A 5 4.40 -4.11 -7.46
N ILE A 6 4.94 -3.29 -6.55
CA ILE A 6 4.57 -3.33 -5.13
C ILE A 6 3.09 -2.98 -4.94
N LEU A 7 2.61 -1.91 -5.59
CA LEU A 7 1.20 -1.50 -5.49
C LEU A 7 0.25 -2.55 -6.06
N ASP A 8 0.57 -3.10 -7.24
CA ASP A 8 -0.24 -4.16 -7.86
C ASP A 8 -0.34 -5.40 -6.95
N PHE A 9 0.79 -5.83 -6.36
CA PHE A 9 0.85 -7.01 -5.50
C PHE A 9 0.14 -6.84 -4.14
N THR A 10 -0.03 -5.59 -3.70
CA THR A 10 -0.68 -5.21 -2.43
C THR A 10 -2.07 -4.61 -2.63
N ALA A 11 -2.60 -4.64 -3.87
CA ALA A 11 -3.87 -4.00 -4.23
C ALA A 11 -5.10 -4.66 -3.60
N TYR A 12 -5.06 -5.98 -3.39
CA TYR A 12 -6.22 -6.74 -2.90
C TYR A 12 -6.03 -7.31 -1.50
N GLU A 13 -4.78 -7.57 -1.11
CA GLU A 13 -4.47 -8.19 0.17
C GLU A 13 -3.16 -7.67 0.75
N SER A 14 -3.02 -7.87 2.06
CA SER A 14 -1.91 -7.32 2.84
C SER A 14 -0.71 -8.25 2.75
N ARG A 15 0.47 -7.68 2.46
CA ARG A 15 1.69 -8.43 2.20
C ARG A 15 2.80 -7.99 3.14
N SER A 16 3.65 -8.94 3.56
CA SER A 16 4.89 -8.62 4.25
C SER A 16 5.93 -8.09 3.27
N ILE A 17 6.90 -7.31 3.77
CA ILE A 17 8.03 -6.83 2.95
C ILE A 17 8.83 -8.00 2.36
N ASN A 18 8.93 -9.13 3.06
CA ASN A 18 9.61 -10.33 2.55
C ASN A 18 8.87 -10.95 1.36
N GLN A 19 7.53 -11.00 1.39
CA GLN A 19 6.75 -11.44 0.23
C GLN A 19 6.94 -10.49 -0.94
N ILE A 20 6.97 -9.17 -0.70
CA ILE A 20 7.24 -8.16 -1.73
C ILE A 20 8.63 -8.36 -2.36
N ILE A 21 9.67 -8.58 -1.55
CA ILE A 21 11.04 -8.84 -2.03
C ILE A 21 11.06 -10.04 -2.97
N LYS A 22 10.39 -11.13 -2.57
CA LYS A 22 10.36 -12.38 -3.32
C LYS A 22 9.54 -12.27 -4.61
N GLU A 23 8.28 -11.84 -4.52
CA GLU A 23 7.36 -11.87 -5.66
C GLU A 23 7.58 -10.73 -6.63
N CYS A 24 7.96 -9.54 -6.15
CA CYS A 24 8.28 -8.42 -7.03
C CYS A 24 9.74 -8.48 -7.54
N ASN A 25 10.53 -9.46 -7.09
CA ASN A 25 11.94 -9.64 -7.43
C ASN A 25 12.78 -8.35 -7.22
N ILE A 26 12.66 -7.76 -6.03
CA ILE A 26 13.31 -6.49 -5.67
C ILE A 26 14.44 -6.77 -4.67
N ALA A 27 15.61 -6.17 -4.88
CA ALA A 27 16.71 -6.27 -3.94
C ALA A 27 16.28 -5.82 -2.52
N HIS A 28 16.75 -6.53 -1.49
CA HIS A 28 16.27 -6.40 -0.12
C HIS A 28 16.24 -4.94 0.38
N THR A 29 17.37 -4.24 0.36
CA THR A 29 17.47 -2.82 0.80
C THR A 29 16.61 -1.87 -0.04
N SER A 30 16.54 -2.12 -1.35
CA SER A 30 15.69 -1.36 -2.28
C SER A 30 14.21 -1.52 -1.97
N ALA A 31 13.75 -2.73 -1.61
CA ALA A 31 12.36 -2.99 -1.26
C ALA A 31 11.98 -2.21 0.00
N TYR A 32 12.78 -2.27 1.07
CA TYR A 32 12.51 -1.51 2.30
C TYR A 32 12.44 0.00 2.04
N ARG A 33 13.38 0.56 1.26
CA ARG A 33 13.38 1.98 0.92
C ARG A 33 12.13 2.40 0.13
N LYS A 34 11.71 1.58 -0.84
CA LYS A 34 10.54 1.87 -1.67
C LYS A 34 9.24 1.70 -0.89
N VAL A 35 9.10 0.64 -0.10
CA VAL A 35 7.93 0.45 0.77
C VAL A 35 7.81 1.61 1.75
N LYS A 36 8.92 2.02 2.39
CA LYS A 36 8.92 3.19 3.26
C LYS A 36 8.45 4.44 2.52
N TRP A 37 9.00 4.71 1.33
CA TRP A 37 8.58 5.86 0.52
C TRP A 37 7.08 5.80 0.18
N LEU A 38 6.54 4.63 -0.17
CA LEU A 38 5.12 4.45 -0.47
C LEU A 38 4.23 4.65 0.77
N LEU A 39 4.68 4.24 1.97
CA LEU A 39 3.99 4.51 3.23
C LEU A 39 3.99 6.01 3.55
N ASP A 40 5.16 6.65 3.45
CA ASP A 40 5.34 8.09 3.71
C ASP A 40 4.48 8.95 2.76
N ASN A 41 4.19 8.46 1.55
CA ASN A 41 3.35 9.14 0.55
C ASN A 41 1.89 8.65 0.53
N ASN A 42 1.45 7.90 1.55
CA ASN A 42 0.08 7.38 1.66
C ASN A 42 -0.40 6.61 0.41
N LEU A 43 0.49 5.83 -0.20
CA LEU A 43 0.15 4.88 -1.25
C LEU A 43 0.00 3.46 -0.70
N LEU A 44 0.68 3.18 0.42
CA LEU A 44 0.47 2.01 1.26
C LEU A 44 0.00 2.42 2.66
N VAL A 45 -0.60 1.47 3.38
CA VAL A 45 -0.83 1.52 4.82
C VAL A 45 -0.33 0.25 5.49
N THR A 46 0.06 0.36 6.75
CA THR A 46 0.21 -0.80 7.63
C THR A 46 -1.18 -1.28 8.05
N ASP A 47 -1.46 -2.56 7.80
CA ASP A 47 -2.79 -3.14 8.03
C ASP A 47 -2.82 -3.90 9.37
N ILE A 48 -1.98 -4.93 9.52
CA ILE A 48 -1.94 -5.80 10.71
C ILE A 48 -0.48 -6.17 11.02
N PHE A 49 -0.15 -6.30 12.31
CA PHE A 49 1.09 -6.94 12.76
C PHE A 49 0.85 -8.45 12.89
N VAL A 50 1.59 -9.25 12.13
CA VAL A 50 1.54 -10.71 12.24
C VAL A 50 2.77 -11.20 12.98
N ILE A 51 2.56 -12.07 13.97
CA ILE A 51 3.64 -12.82 14.61
C ILE A 51 3.95 -13.99 13.68
N ASN A 52 5.12 -13.97 13.06
CA ASN A 52 5.56 -15.05 12.18
C ASN A 52 5.91 -16.30 13.02
N GLN A 53 6.03 -17.47 12.37
CA GLN A 53 6.33 -18.75 13.04
C GLN A 53 7.66 -18.75 13.81
N ASP A 54 8.56 -17.81 13.50
CA ASP A 54 9.83 -17.57 14.19
C ASP A 54 9.72 -16.61 15.39
N GLY A 55 8.49 -16.20 15.75
CA GLY A 55 8.20 -15.26 16.83
C GLY A 55 8.45 -13.79 16.47
N LYS A 56 8.91 -13.48 15.25
CA LYS A 56 9.18 -12.09 14.85
C LYS A 56 7.91 -11.40 14.39
N LYS A 57 7.69 -10.17 14.87
CA LYS A 57 6.63 -9.29 14.38
C LYS A 57 6.99 -8.81 12.98
N SER A 58 6.19 -9.17 11.98
CA SER A 58 6.25 -8.55 10.67
C SER A 58 5.01 -7.70 10.44
N SER A 59 5.24 -6.47 9.98
CA SER A 59 4.16 -5.57 9.58
C SER A 59 3.69 -5.97 8.19
N LEU A 60 2.39 -6.15 8.01
CA LEU A 60 1.79 -6.29 6.69
C LEU A 60 1.42 -4.91 6.15
N VAL A 61 1.63 -4.73 4.85
CA VAL A 61 1.27 -3.51 4.13
C VAL A 61 0.24 -3.80 3.04
N ARG A 62 -0.69 -2.86 2.83
CA ARG A 62 -1.71 -2.91 1.78
C ARG A 62 -1.75 -1.59 1.02
N SER A 63 -2.06 -1.62 -0.27
CA SER A 63 -2.35 -0.43 -1.06
C SER A 63 -3.58 0.31 -0.53
N ILE A 64 -3.53 1.63 -0.48
CA ILE A 64 -4.72 2.45 -0.19
C ILE A 64 -5.74 2.34 -1.30
N PHE A 65 -5.28 2.23 -2.54
CA PHE A 65 -6.13 2.14 -3.71
C PHE A 65 -6.33 0.68 -4.11
N LYS A 66 -7.59 0.30 -4.30
CA LYS A 66 -7.99 -0.98 -4.87
C LYS A 66 -8.00 -0.92 -6.40
N SER A 67 -8.50 0.17 -6.96
CA SER A 67 -8.49 0.40 -8.41
C SER A 67 -8.46 1.90 -8.73
N ILE A 68 -7.80 2.25 -9.85
CA ILE A 68 -7.81 3.59 -10.43
C ILE A 68 -8.09 3.43 -11.92
N THR A 69 -9.20 3.98 -12.39
CA THR A 69 -9.61 3.96 -13.79
C THR A 69 -9.58 5.38 -14.33
N ILE A 70 -8.79 5.61 -15.38
CA ILE A 70 -8.70 6.91 -16.05
C ILE A 70 -9.29 6.74 -17.46
N LYS A 71 -10.36 7.47 -17.76
CA LYS A 71 -10.98 7.51 -19.08
C LYS A 71 -10.73 8.89 -19.67
N TYR A 72 -10.09 8.92 -20.84
CA TYR A 72 -9.81 10.16 -21.56
C TYR A 72 -10.70 10.24 -22.78
N SER A 73 -11.44 11.34 -22.93
CA SER A 73 -12.21 11.67 -24.12
C SER A 73 -11.70 12.99 -24.71
N SER A 74 -12.18 13.37 -25.90
CA SER A 74 -11.84 14.66 -26.51
C SER A 74 -12.34 15.87 -25.73
N VAL A 75 -13.25 15.67 -24.77
CA VAL A 75 -13.93 16.74 -24.02
C VAL A 75 -13.59 16.72 -22.54
N GLU A 76 -13.30 15.54 -21.98
CA GLU A 76 -13.09 15.40 -20.54
C GLU A 76 -12.18 14.23 -20.17
N MET A 77 -11.60 14.32 -18.97
CA MET A 77 -10.87 13.25 -18.30
C MET A 77 -11.64 12.84 -17.06
N ILE A 78 -12.09 11.59 -17.00
CA ILE A 78 -12.77 11.00 -15.84
C ILE A 78 -11.77 10.13 -15.09
N VAL A 79 -11.65 10.36 -13.77
CA VAL A 79 -10.81 9.57 -12.87
C VAL A 79 -11.70 8.92 -11.80
N GLU A 80 -11.84 7.60 -11.86
CA GLU A 80 -12.60 6.78 -10.91
C GLU A 80 -11.60 6.08 -9.97
N ILE A 81 -11.78 6.21 -8.66
CA ILE A 81 -10.89 5.62 -7.64
C ILE A 81 -11.70 4.79 -6.65
N GLU A 82 -11.31 3.54 -6.49
CA GLU A 82 -11.79 2.65 -5.43
C GLU A 82 -10.71 2.50 -4.36
N GLN A 83 -11.05 2.68 -3.08
CA GLN A 83 -10.10 2.60 -1.97
C GLN A 83 -10.32 1.33 -1.15
N ASN A 84 -9.22 0.74 -0.64
CA ASN A 84 -9.25 -0.39 0.29
C ASN A 84 -9.58 0.01 1.73
N ILE A 85 -9.52 1.31 2.05
CA ILE A 85 -9.76 1.85 3.39
C ILE A 85 -11.10 2.58 3.35
N ASP A 86 -11.96 2.26 4.29
CA ASP A 86 -13.20 3.00 4.50
C ASP A 86 -12.85 4.41 4.99
N VAL A 87 -13.38 5.44 4.33
CA VAL A 87 -12.99 6.86 4.52
C VAL A 87 -13.03 7.30 6.00
N LEU A 88 -13.85 6.62 6.80
CA LEU A 88 -13.96 6.81 8.25
C LEU A 88 -12.64 6.56 8.98
N GLU A 89 -11.92 5.48 8.67
CA GLU A 89 -10.68 5.10 9.36
C GLU A 89 -9.55 6.13 9.17
N LYS A 90 -9.54 6.79 8.00
CA LYS A 90 -8.58 7.84 7.63
C LYS A 90 -8.82 9.14 8.40
N THR A 91 -10.08 9.42 8.72
CA THR A 91 -10.49 10.59 9.52
C THR A 91 -10.12 10.39 10.99
N THR A 92 -10.36 9.18 11.50
CA THR A 92 -9.99 8.75 12.86
C THR A 92 -8.49 8.87 13.11
N ARG A 93 -7.63 8.37 12.21
CA ARG A 93 -6.16 8.52 12.36
C ARG A 93 -5.69 9.98 12.32
N ARG A 94 -6.32 10.86 11.53
CA ARG A 94 -5.99 12.29 11.48
C ARG A 94 -6.41 13.04 12.75
N MET A 95 -7.54 12.67 13.35
CA MET A 95 -7.98 13.24 14.62
C MET A 95 -7.08 12.82 15.78
N PHE A 96 -6.67 11.55 15.84
CA PHE A 96 -5.80 11.05 16.91
C PHE A 96 -4.30 11.33 16.74
N SER A 97 -3.89 11.98 15.63
CA SER A 97 -2.51 12.44 15.42
C SER A 97 -2.29 13.93 15.78
N LEU A 98 -3.30 14.59 16.34
CA LEU A 98 -3.26 16.00 16.76
C LEU A 98 -3.13 16.18 18.29
N ASP A 99 -2.87 15.11 19.05
CA ASP A 99 -2.60 15.16 20.50
C ASP A 99 -1.12 14.90 20.81
#